data_AF-A0A0M1JKI2-F1
#
_entry.id   AF-A0A0M1JKI2-F1
#
_cell.length_a   1.000
_cell.length_b   1.000
_cell.length_c   1.000
_cell.angle_alpha   90.00
_cell.angle_beta   90.00
_cell.angle_gamma   90.00
#
_symmetry.space_group_name_H-M   'P 1'
#
loop_
_entity.id
_entity.type
_entity.pdbx_description
1 polymer ?
#
loop_
_entity_poly.entity_id
_entity_poly.type
_entity_poly.pdbx_seq_one_letter_code
_entity_poly.pdbx_strand_id
1 'polypeptide(L)' 'MNKDRLFIERIIPVKLLNQQVAYEHGGNPFKGLHRWYSRKPLSFSRASVLASLLPEDISLDEFEYLLGLHPEWEGLKPDA' A
#
# COMPACT_ATOMS: atom_id res chain seq x y z
N MET A 1 31.34 -6.23 0.47
CA MET A 1 30.01 -6.74 0.84
C MET A 1 29.10 -6.47 -0.35
N ASN A 2 28.60 -7.50 -1.02
CA ASN A 2 27.63 -7.31 -2.10
C ASN A 2 26.30 -6.94 -1.41
N LYS A 3 25.72 -5.78 -1.74
CA LYS A 3 24.47 -5.34 -1.12
C LYS A 3 23.34 -6.00 -1.90
N ASP A 4 22.59 -6.87 -1.25
CA ASP A 4 21.36 -7.40 -1.84
C ASP A 4 20.40 -6.23 -2.10
N ARG A 5 19.84 -6.20 -3.31
CA ARG A 5 18.91 -5.15 -3.72
C ARG A 5 17.58 -5.32 -3.00
N LEU A 6 16.91 -4.19 -2.76
CA LEU A 6 15.62 -4.15 -2.08
C LEU A 6 14.48 -4.01 -3.09
N PHE A 7 13.29 -4.48 -2.73
CA PHE A 7 12.10 -4.38 -3.59
C PHE A 7 11.83 -2.94 -4.04
N ILE A 8 12.00 -1.96 -3.14
CA ILE A 8 11.82 -0.53 -3.43
C ILE A 8 12.76 -0.01 -4.53
N GLU A 9 13.93 -0.64 -4.70
CA GLU A 9 14.91 -0.28 -5.73
C GLU A 9 14.51 -0.82 -7.12
N ARG A 10 13.60 -1.81 -7.17
CA ARG A 10 13.05 -2.41 -8.40
C ARG A 10 11.73 -1.79 -8.82
N ILE A 11 10.74 -1.75 -7.92
CA ILE A 11 9.38 -1.33 -8.27
C ILE A 11 8.56 -0.90 -7.04
N ILE A 12 7.68 0.09 -7.24
CA ILE A 12 6.57 0.41 -6.32
C ILE A 12 5.27 0.41 -7.14
N PRO A 13 4.22 -0.34 -6.75
CA PRO A 13 3.00 -0.50 -7.54
C PRO A 13 2.05 0.71 -7.41
N VAL A 14 2.42 1.85 -8.01
CA VAL A 14 1.70 3.14 -7.89
C VAL A 14 0.21 3.03 -8.24
N LYS A 15 -0.15 2.26 -9.28
CA LYS A 15 -1.54 2.10 -9.71
C LYS A 15 -2.41 1.46 -8.63
N LEU A 16 -1.93 0.38 -8.03
CA LEU A 16 -2.59 -0.32 -6.93
C LEU A 16 -2.71 0.58 -5.70
N LEU A 17 -1.62 1.26 -5.33
CA LEU A 17 -1.61 2.15 -4.18
C LEU A 17 -2.60 3.31 -4.32
N ASN A 18 -2.77 3.85 -5.54
CA ASN A 18 -3.79 4.86 -5.82
C ASN A 18 -5.22 4.34 -5.66
N GLN A 19 -5.49 3.10 -6.08
CA GLN A 19 -6.79 2.45 -5.84
C GLN A 19 -7.03 2.31 -4.32
N GLN A 20 -6.00 1.89 -3.58
CA GLN A 20 -6.10 1.81 -2.12
C GLN A 20 -6.33 3.18 -1.46
N VAL A 21 -5.67 4.24 -1.94
CA VAL A 21 -5.95 5.60 -1.47
C VAL A 21 -7.43 5.96 -1.67
N ALA A 22 -8.03 5.61 -2.80
CA ALA A 22 -9.45 5.88 -3.07
C ALA A 22 -10.37 5.10 -2.11
N TYR A 23 -10.11 3.80 -1.88
CA TYR A 23 -10.84 2.99 -0.91
C TYR A 23 -10.75 3.56 0.51
N GLU A 24 -9.55 3.97 0.93
CA GLU A 24 -9.31 4.51 2.26
C GLU A 24 -9.93 5.89 2.48
N HIS A 25 -10.25 6.63 1.41
CA HIS A 25 -10.77 7.98 1.51
C HIS A 25 -12.29 8.07 1.59
N GLY A 26 -13.07 7.20 0.92
CA GLY A 26 -14.54 7.16 1.01
C GLY A 26 -15.29 8.52 0.88
N GLY A 27 -14.61 9.62 0.50
CA GLY A 27 -15.05 11.00 0.75
C GLY A 27 -13.91 12.03 0.78
N ASN A 28 -14.27 13.32 0.68
CA ASN A 28 -13.42 14.47 0.34
C ASN A 28 -12.10 14.58 1.17
N PRO A 29 -10.91 14.58 0.53
CA PRO A 29 -9.60 14.58 1.19
C PRO A 29 -9.25 15.87 1.96
N PHE A 30 -9.98 16.96 1.74
CA PHE A 30 -9.69 18.24 2.40
C PHE A 30 -10.30 18.36 3.80
N LYS A 31 -11.30 17.55 4.14
CA LYS A 31 -11.91 17.57 5.48
C LYS A 31 -11.36 16.42 6.34
N GLY A 32 -10.41 16.74 7.22
CA GLY A 32 -9.91 15.79 8.22
C GLY A 32 -8.57 15.13 7.91
N LEU A 33 -7.77 15.70 7.01
CA LEU A 33 -6.43 15.22 6.66
C LEU A 33 -5.55 14.94 7.90
N HIS A 34 -5.63 15.77 8.95
CA HIS A 34 -4.94 15.55 10.22
C HIS A 34 -5.44 14.34 11.02
N ARG A 35 -6.73 14.01 10.96
CA ARG A 35 -7.30 12.78 11.56
C ARG A 35 -6.91 11.54 10.75
N TRP A 36 -6.75 11.69 9.44
CA TRP A 36 -6.29 10.62 8.56
C TRP A 36 -4.82 10.26 8.85
N TYR A 37 -3.92 11.24 8.82
CA TYR A 37 -2.49 11.03 9.15
C TYR A 37 -2.25 10.48 10.56
N SER A 38 -3.15 10.73 11.52
CA SER A 38 -2.99 10.29 12.91
C SER A 38 -3.59 8.93 13.23
N ARG A 39 -4.49 8.39 12.39
CA ARG A 39 -5.21 7.14 12.70
C ARG A 39 -4.78 5.92 11.90
N LYS A 40 -4.25 6.09 10.69
CA LYS A 40 -3.69 4.99 9.89
C LYS A 40 -2.59 5.53 8.98
N PRO A 41 -1.38 4.94 8.94
CA PRO A 41 -0.37 5.33 7.97
C PRO A 41 -0.89 5.08 6.55
N LEU A 42 -0.60 5.99 5.62
CA LEU A 42 -1.13 5.97 4.27
C LEU A 42 -0.74 4.67 3.55
N SER A 43 -1.54 4.22 2.57
CA SER A 43 -1.18 3.08 1.72
C SER A 43 0.25 3.19 1.17
N PHE A 44 0.63 4.37 0.67
CA PHE A 44 2.00 4.64 0.23
C PHE A 44 3.03 4.54 1.34
N SER A 45 2.76 5.09 2.53
CA SER A 45 3.71 5.04 3.65
C SER A 45 3.96 3.59 4.12
N ARG A 46 2.91 2.78 4.22
CA ARG A 46 3.02 1.35 4.56
C ARG A 46 3.79 0.59 3.50
N ALA A 47 3.45 0.79 2.22
CA ALA A 47 4.13 0.15 1.10
C ALA A 47 5.62 0.52 1.05
N SER A 48 5.97 1.79 1.26
CA SER A 48 7.37 2.25 1.26
C SER A 48 8.18 1.61 2.38
N VAL A 49 7.62 1.50 3.60
CA VAL A 49 8.30 0.82 4.71
C VAL A 49 8.50 -0.65 4.39
N LEU A 50 7.46 -1.35 3.93
CA LEU A 50 7.54 -2.77 3.59
C LEU A 50 8.54 -3.03 2.45
N ALA A 51 8.48 -2.26 1.37
CA ALA A 51 9.37 -2.39 0.22
C ALA A 51 10.84 -2.09 0.55
N SER A 52 11.10 -1.33 1.62
CA SER A 52 12.46 -1.05 2.11
C SER A 52 13.05 -2.20 2.94
N LEU A 53 12.24 -3.18 3.34
CA LEU A 53 12.66 -4.33 4.16
C LEU A 53 12.75 -5.63 3.34
N LEU A 54 12.07 -5.68 2.21
CA LEU A 54 11.95 -6.88 1.39
C LEU A 54 13.07 -7.00 0.35
N PRO A 55 13.56 -8.23 0.08
CA PRO A 55 14.44 -8.51 -1.04
C PRO A 55 13.85 -8.11 -2.40
N GLU A 56 14.71 -7.83 -3.38
CA GLU A 56 14.30 -7.47 -4.75
C GLU A 56 13.50 -8.57 -5.47
N ASP A 57 13.69 -9.85 -5.13
CA ASP A 57 13.12 -11.00 -5.85
C ASP A 57 11.69 -11.38 -5.43
N ILE A 58 11.18 -10.78 -4.35
CA ILE A 58 9.76 -10.92 -3.94
C ILE A 58 8.84 -10.59 -5.12
N SER A 59 7.80 -11.40 -5.32
CA SER A 59 6.83 -11.16 -6.40
C SER A 59 5.89 -9.99 -6.09
N LEU A 60 5.23 -9.42 -7.09
CA LEU A 60 4.20 -8.41 -6.84
C LEU A 60 3.04 -9.01 -6.02
N ASP A 61 2.57 -10.20 -6.37
CA ASP A 61 1.47 -10.86 -5.65
C ASP A 61 1.80 -11.10 -4.16
N GLU A 62 3.03 -11.54 -3.86
CA GLU A 62 3.49 -11.71 -2.48
C GLU A 62 3.62 -10.37 -1.75
N PHE A 63 4.09 -9.33 -2.44
CA PHE A 63 4.13 -7.98 -1.87
C PHE A 63 2.73 -7.46 -1.52
N GLU A 64 1.75 -7.66 -2.39
CA GLU A 64 0.35 -7.26 -2.18
C GLU A 64 -0.28 -8.00 -1.00
N TYR A 65 -0.03 -9.32 -0.93
CA TYR A 65 -0.42 -10.16 0.20
C TYR A 65 0.18 -9.67 1.53
N LEU A 66 1.49 -9.44 1.58
CA LEU A 66 2.19 -8.95 2.78
C LEU A 66 1.75 -7.54 3.18
N LEU A 67 1.36 -6.70 2.22
CA LEU A 67 0.82 -5.36 2.46
C LEU A 67 -0.62 -5.41 3.02
N GLY A 68 -1.26 -6.58 3.02
CA GLY A 68 -2.62 -6.79 3.50
C GLY A 68 -3.67 -6.21 2.56
N LEU A 69 -3.36 -6.10 1.26
CA LEU A 69 -4.32 -5.69 0.24
C LEU A 69 -5.10 -6.93 -0.20
N HIS A 70 -6.16 -7.24 0.55
CA HIS A 70 -7.07 -8.34 0.25
C HIS A 70 -8.42 -7.77 -0.22
N PRO A 71 -8.68 -7.74 -1.53
CA PRO A 71 -10.00 -7.39 -2.08
C PRO A 71 -11.15 -8.18 -1.43
N GLU A 72 -10.85 -9.37 -0.90
CA GLU A 72 -11.81 -10.31 -0.32
C GLU A 72 -11.97 -10.22 1.22
N TRP A 73 -11.05 -9.57 1.95
CA TRP A 73 -11.10 -9.48 3.43
C TRP A 73 -11.69 -8.18 3.96
N GLU A 74 -11.66 -7.12 3.16
CA GLU A 74 -12.53 -5.97 3.40
C GLU A 74 -13.87 -6.31 2.73
N GLY A 75 -14.97 -6.43 3.49
CA GLY A 75 -16.33 -6.66 2.99
C GLY A 75 -16.89 -5.52 2.11
N LEU A 76 -16.04 -4.83 1.36
CA LEU A 76 -16.32 -3.87 0.34
C LEU A 76 -16.67 -4.64 -0.93
N LYS A 77 -17.96 -4.95 -1.09
CA LYS A 77 -18.49 -5.15 -2.44
C LYS A 77 -18.08 -3.91 -3.26
N PRO A 78 -17.54 -4.07 -4.48
CA PRO A 78 -17.61 -2.96 -5.42
C PRO A 78 -19.11 -2.69 -5.58
N ASP A 79 -19.52 -1.48 -5.25
CA ASP A 79 -20.93 -1.11 -5.26
C ASP A 79 -21.55 -1.47 -6.62
N ALA A 80 -22.75 -2.04 -6.54
CA ALA A 80 -23.71 -2.20 -7.62
C ALA A 80 -24.17 -0.84 -8.16
#